data_AF-A0A2A9K9Q5-F1
#
_entry.id   AF-A0A2A9K9Q5-F1
#
_cell.length_a   1.000
_cell.length_b   1.000
_cell.length_c   1.000
_cell.angle_alpha   90.00
_cell.angle_beta   90.00
_cell.angle_gamma   90.00
#
_symmetry.space_group_name_H-M   'P 1'
#
loop_
_entity.id
_entity.type
_entity.pdbx_description
1 polymer ?
#
loop_
_entity_poly.entity_id
_entity_poly.type
_entity_poly.pdbx_seq_one_letter_code
_entity_poly.pdbx_strand_id
1 'polypeptide(L)'
;MSTYFATLTAFGEAKLANASALGTTIKLTHMGVGDAYDKASIPDRKQTMLLNERRRAPLNRLAVDPANPSQLIVEQVLPENVGGWWIREIGVYDEDGYLCAVANCPPSYKPQLSEGSGRTQVVRLVLLVSSTSTVELKIDPAVVLATRSYAEEFALAQIAQHESKSNPHAQYNRIAANLADVANPETALKNLGGTPLALVSELSPCGEIAYFATTSAPVGWLKANGALVSRATYAALFRAIGTRFGAGDGAATFAVPDLRGEFMRGLDDGRGIDGGRSIGSFQSDELRSHSHLINTRNTIGTTGVASESGGTPGSSYITGFAGGTETRPRNIALLVCIKY
;
A
#
# COMPACT_ATOMS: atom_id res chain seq x y z
N MET A 1 -62.03 4.30 12.46
CA MET A 1 -61.43 3.41 11.44
C MET A 1 -60.97 4.27 10.29
N SER A 2 -59.77 4.05 9.74
CA SER A 2 -59.34 4.76 8.54
C SER A 2 -60.17 4.30 7.34
N THR A 3 -60.54 5.23 6.46
CA THR A 3 -61.32 4.92 5.24
C THR A 3 -60.57 4.02 4.28
N TYR A 4 -59.23 4.10 4.31
CA TYR A 4 -58.33 3.26 3.53
C TYR A 4 -57.35 2.57 4.47
N PHE A 5 -57.15 1.28 4.29
CA PHE A 5 -56.29 0.46 5.12
C PHE A 5 -55.83 -0.79 4.37
N ALA A 6 -54.79 -1.40 4.91
CA ALA A 6 -54.30 -2.70 4.48
C ALA A 6 -54.57 -3.74 5.58
N THR A 7 -54.94 -4.95 5.19
CA THR A 7 -55.06 -6.09 6.10
C THR A 7 -54.31 -7.28 5.54
N LEU A 8 -53.71 -8.06 6.42
CA LEU A 8 -53.20 -9.37 6.04
C LEU A 8 -54.39 -10.31 5.83
N THR A 9 -54.28 -11.22 4.87
CA THR A 9 -55.25 -12.30 4.69
C THR A 9 -54.97 -13.40 5.72
N ALA A 10 -55.94 -14.28 5.97
CA ALA A 10 -55.76 -15.44 6.84
C ALA A 10 -54.58 -16.33 6.37
N PHE A 11 -54.35 -16.38 5.05
CA PHE A 11 -53.19 -17.07 4.47
C PHE A 11 -51.88 -16.34 4.79
N GLY A 12 -51.81 -15.02 4.56
CA GLY A 12 -50.61 -14.22 4.81
C GLY A 12 -50.19 -14.24 6.28
N GLU A 13 -51.15 -14.17 7.21
CA GLU A 13 -50.86 -14.28 8.64
C GLU A 13 -50.41 -15.68 9.04
N ALA A 14 -51.04 -16.73 8.50
CA ALA A 14 -50.62 -18.10 8.78
C ALA A 14 -49.20 -18.35 8.28
N LYS A 15 -48.85 -17.86 7.08
CA LYS A 15 -47.47 -17.96 6.57
C LYS A 15 -46.50 -17.13 7.40
N LEU A 16 -46.83 -15.91 7.81
CA LEU A 16 -45.97 -15.09 8.67
C LEU A 16 -45.77 -15.74 10.05
N ALA A 17 -46.82 -16.31 10.64
CA ALA A 17 -46.75 -17.03 11.90
C ALA A 17 -45.88 -18.29 11.79
N ASN A 18 -46.05 -19.07 10.72
CA ASN A 18 -45.23 -20.25 10.44
C ASN A 18 -43.76 -19.90 10.18
N ALA A 19 -43.51 -18.82 9.43
CA ALA A 19 -42.16 -18.32 9.17
C ALA A 19 -41.46 -17.92 10.48
N SER A 20 -42.17 -17.23 11.37
CA SER A 20 -41.68 -16.90 12.71
C SER A 20 -41.38 -18.14 13.56
N ALA A 21 -42.26 -19.14 13.54
CA ALA A 21 -42.12 -20.36 14.34
C ALA A 21 -40.98 -21.28 13.85
N LEU A 22 -40.75 -21.33 12.54
CA LEU A 22 -39.75 -22.20 11.90
C LEU A 22 -38.41 -21.50 11.66
N GLY A 23 -38.31 -20.19 11.91
CA GLY A 23 -37.12 -19.39 11.61
C GLY A 23 -36.85 -19.24 10.10
N THR A 24 -37.89 -19.35 9.27
CA THR A 24 -37.81 -19.19 7.81
C THR A 24 -38.31 -17.81 7.39
N THR A 25 -38.06 -17.42 6.14
CA THR A 25 -38.56 -16.16 5.57
C THR A 25 -39.70 -16.39 4.57
N ILE A 26 -40.65 -15.47 4.51
CA ILE A 26 -41.65 -15.39 3.42
C ILE A 26 -41.11 -14.47 2.32
N LYS A 27 -41.25 -14.92 1.07
CA LYS A 27 -40.93 -14.15 -0.12
C LYS A 27 -42.20 -13.56 -0.71
N LEU A 28 -42.41 -12.26 -0.51
CA LEU A 28 -43.43 -11.51 -1.23
C LEU A 28 -42.84 -11.09 -2.57
N THR A 29 -43.45 -11.50 -3.68
CA THR A 29 -42.82 -11.40 -5.00
C THR A 29 -43.58 -10.53 -5.98
N HIS A 30 -44.91 -10.44 -5.86
CA HIS A 30 -45.76 -9.71 -6.79
C HIS A 30 -46.76 -8.80 -6.07
N MET A 31 -47.12 -7.70 -6.73
CA MET A 31 -48.27 -6.87 -6.37
C MET A 31 -49.28 -6.92 -7.51
N GLY A 32 -50.53 -7.13 -7.13
CA GLY A 32 -51.69 -7.00 -7.99
C GLY A 32 -52.41 -5.68 -7.72
N VAL A 33 -52.95 -5.09 -8.78
CA VAL A 33 -53.73 -3.86 -8.71
C VAL A 33 -55.00 -4.07 -9.54
N GLY A 34 -56.14 -3.65 -8.98
CA GLY A 34 -57.46 -3.90 -9.53
C GLY A 34 -58.40 -2.70 -9.42
N ASP A 35 -59.52 -2.81 -10.14
CA ASP A 35 -60.58 -1.80 -10.15
C ASP A 35 -61.82 -2.20 -9.33
N ALA A 36 -61.83 -3.41 -8.76
CA ALA A 36 -62.94 -3.95 -7.97
C ALA A 36 -64.33 -3.84 -8.64
N TYR A 37 -64.40 -3.97 -9.98
CA TYR A 37 -65.62 -3.76 -10.78
C TYR A 37 -66.25 -2.38 -10.57
N ASP A 38 -65.40 -1.34 -10.45
CA ASP A 38 -65.77 0.04 -10.17
C ASP A 38 -66.51 0.27 -8.85
N LYS A 39 -66.45 -0.69 -7.93
CA LYS A 39 -67.03 -0.60 -6.58
C LYS A 39 -65.96 -0.29 -5.53
N ALA A 40 -66.39 0.24 -4.39
CA ALA A 40 -65.51 0.35 -3.24
C ALA A 40 -65.20 -1.06 -2.71
N SER A 41 -63.92 -1.43 -2.71
CA SER A 41 -63.44 -2.68 -2.10
C SER A 41 -63.21 -2.45 -0.60
N ILE A 42 -63.73 -3.34 0.23
CA ILE A 42 -63.43 -3.40 1.66
C ILE A 42 -62.51 -4.60 1.86
N PRO A 43 -61.24 -4.39 2.26
CA PRO A 43 -60.30 -5.49 2.51
C PRO A 43 -60.85 -6.45 3.57
N ASP A 44 -60.93 -7.75 3.23
CA ASP A 44 -61.37 -8.82 4.11
C ASP A 44 -60.26 -9.87 4.26
N ARG A 45 -60.03 -10.28 5.51
CA ARG A 45 -59.09 -11.33 5.92
C ARG A 45 -59.34 -12.65 5.19
N LYS A 46 -60.58 -12.93 4.78
CA LYS A 46 -60.95 -14.17 4.06
C LYS A 46 -60.68 -14.13 2.55
N GLN A 47 -60.21 -13.00 2.00
CA GLN A 47 -59.92 -12.91 0.57
C GLN A 47 -58.75 -13.81 0.17
N THR A 48 -58.95 -14.56 -0.91
CA THR A 48 -57.92 -15.38 -1.56
C THR A 48 -57.46 -14.78 -2.89
N MET A 49 -58.23 -13.83 -3.44
CA MET A 49 -57.96 -13.09 -4.66
C MET A 49 -58.58 -11.68 -4.59
N LEU A 50 -58.09 -10.77 -5.43
CA LEU A 50 -58.72 -9.47 -5.67
C LEU A 50 -60.07 -9.64 -6.39
N LEU A 51 -60.98 -8.69 -6.22
CA LEU A 51 -62.32 -8.74 -6.84
C LEU A 51 -62.22 -8.70 -8.36
N ASN A 52 -61.43 -7.77 -8.90
CA ASN A 52 -61.13 -7.67 -10.32
C ASN A 52 -59.68 -7.18 -10.54
N GLU A 53 -58.75 -8.14 -10.54
CA GLU A 53 -57.33 -7.87 -10.82
C GLU A 53 -57.14 -7.42 -12.28
N ARG A 54 -56.57 -6.23 -12.46
CA ARG A 54 -56.24 -5.68 -13.79
C ARG A 54 -54.80 -5.91 -14.19
N ARG A 55 -53.90 -5.97 -13.20
CA ARG A 55 -52.47 -6.19 -13.40
C ARG A 55 -51.88 -6.91 -12.22
N ARG A 56 -51.02 -7.88 -12.49
CA ARG A 56 -50.03 -8.41 -11.55
C ARG A 56 -48.64 -8.20 -12.12
N ALA A 57 -47.71 -7.73 -11.30
CA ALA A 57 -46.30 -7.68 -11.70
C ALA A 57 -45.39 -7.82 -10.48
N PRO A 58 -44.09 -8.10 -10.70
CA PRO A 58 -43.12 -8.20 -9.62
C PRO A 58 -43.05 -6.92 -8.79
N LEU A 59 -42.70 -7.07 -7.50
CA LEU A 59 -42.43 -5.95 -6.62
C LEU A 59 -41.18 -5.20 -7.06
N ASN A 60 -41.27 -3.87 -7.02
CA ASN A 60 -40.17 -2.97 -7.31
C ASN A 60 -39.35 -2.67 -6.04
N ARG A 61 -40.04 -2.55 -4.89
CA ARG A 61 -39.41 -2.36 -3.59
C ARG A 61 -40.21 -3.07 -2.49
N LEU A 62 -39.49 -3.77 -1.61
CA LEU A 62 -40.01 -4.32 -0.37
C LEU A 62 -38.99 -4.01 0.74
N ALA A 63 -39.34 -3.06 1.61
CA ALA A 63 -38.43 -2.56 2.66
C ALA A 63 -39.17 -2.35 3.98
N VAL A 64 -38.44 -2.37 5.10
CA VAL A 64 -38.97 -1.93 6.40
C VAL A 64 -39.05 -0.41 6.43
N ASP A 65 -40.12 0.13 7.01
CA ASP A 65 -40.24 1.58 7.24
C ASP A 65 -39.19 2.03 8.28
N PRO A 66 -38.28 2.96 7.94
CA PRO A 66 -37.28 3.49 8.87
C PRO A 66 -37.89 4.13 10.13
N ALA A 67 -39.10 4.69 10.03
CA ALA A 67 -39.78 5.31 11.16
C ALA A 67 -40.53 4.29 12.04
N ASN A 68 -40.90 3.13 11.49
CA ASN A 68 -41.75 2.12 12.15
C ASN A 68 -41.27 0.70 11.82
N PRO A 69 -40.47 0.05 12.71
CA PRO A 69 -39.91 -1.28 12.45
C PRO A 69 -40.93 -2.40 12.24
N SER A 70 -42.19 -2.20 12.63
CA SER A 70 -43.30 -3.15 12.42
C SER A 70 -44.06 -2.95 11.10
N GLN A 71 -43.63 -2.00 10.25
CA GLN A 71 -44.29 -1.70 8.98
C GLN A 71 -43.40 -2.07 7.80
N LEU A 72 -44.00 -2.73 6.80
CA LEU A 72 -43.38 -3.02 5.51
C LEU A 72 -43.94 -2.09 4.45
N ILE A 73 -43.05 -1.45 3.70
CA ILE A 73 -43.36 -0.65 2.54
C ILE A 73 -43.21 -1.54 1.31
N VAL A 74 -44.32 -1.77 0.62
CA VAL A 74 -44.39 -2.53 -0.61
C VAL A 74 -44.71 -1.56 -1.74
N GLU A 75 -43.86 -1.52 -2.78
CA GLU A 75 -44.06 -0.63 -3.92
C GLU A 75 -44.06 -1.39 -5.24
N GLN A 76 -44.94 -0.94 -6.12
CA GLN A 76 -44.97 -1.32 -7.52
C GLN A 76 -45.13 -0.06 -8.38
N VAL A 77 -44.37 0.01 -9.46
CA VAL A 77 -44.48 1.09 -10.45
C VAL A 77 -45.37 0.63 -11.60
N LEU A 78 -46.39 1.43 -11.90
CA LEU A 78 -47.20 1.26 -13.10
C LEU A 78 -46.65 2.19 -14.19
N PRO A 79 -46.04 1.64 -15.25
CA PRO A 79 -45.50 2.42 -16.35
C PRO A 79 -46.60 3.10 -17.18
N GLU A 80 -46.21 4.01 -18.07
CA GLU A 80 -47.13 4.80 -18.90
C GLU A 80 -47.95 3.99 -19.91
N ASN A 81 -47.48 2.81 -20.30
CA ASN A 81 -48.15 1.89 -21.22
C ASN A 81 -49.15 0.96 -20.52
N VAL A 82 -49.34 1.07 -19.20
CA VAL A 82 -50.29 0.27 -18.44
C VAL A 82 -51.25 1.19 -17.68
N GLY A 83 -52.53 1.13 -18.04
CA GLY A 83 -53.57 2.01 -17.51
C GLY A 83 -54.90 1.82 -18.23
N GLY A 84 -55.74 2.85 -18.21
CA GLY A 84 -57.09 2.85 -18.78
C GLY A 84 -58.17 2.38 -17.79
N TRP A 85 -57.87 2.33 -16.49
CA TRP A 85 -58.78 1.84 -15.45
C TRP A 85 -58.53 2.52 -14.10
N TRP A 86 -59.51 2.43 -13.20
CA TRP A 86 -59.45 3.00 -11.86
C TRP A 86 -58.75 2.06 -10.89
N ILE A 87 -57.72 2.54 -10.19
CA ILE A 87 -57.07 1.79 -9.11
C ILE A 87 -57.93 1.93 -7.85
N ARG A 88 -58.40 0.82 -7.30
CA ARG A 88 -59.26 0.78 -6.09
C ARG A 88 -58.86 -0.29 -5.08
N GLU A 89 -58.24 -1.37 -5.55
CA GLU A 89 -57.75 -2.45 -4.71
C GLU A 89 -56.31 -2.83 -5.05
N ILE A 90 -55.57 -3.24 -4.03
CA ILE A 90 -54.17 -3.62 -4.12
C ILE A 90 -54.02 -4.95 -3.37
N GLY A 91 -53.32 -5.90 -3.98
CA GLY A 91 -53.03 -7.21 -3.40
C GLY A 91 -51.52 -7.48 -3.41
N VAL A 92 -51.00 -8.14 -2.39
CA VAL A 92 -49.60 -8.58 -2.33
C VAL A 92 -49.57 -10.10 -2.29
N TYR A 93 -48.71 -10.69 -3.12
CA TYR A 93 -48.62 -12.13 -3.35
C TYR A 93 -47.24 -12.68 -3.00
N ASP A 94 -47.20 -13.92 -2.54
CA ASP A 94 -45.96 -14.66 -2.32
C ASP A 94 -45.41 -15.31 -3.62
N GLU A 95 -44.30 -16.04 -3.50
CA GLU A 95 -43.69 -16.80 -4.61
C GLU A 95 -44.60 -17.89 -5.21
N ASP A 96 -45.50 -18.43 -4.40
CA ASP A 96 -46.47 -19.46 -4.80
C ASP A 96 -47.74 -18.85 -5.43
N GLY A 97 -47.87 -17.52 -5.44
CA GLY A 97 -48.98 -16.79 -6.03
C GLY A 97 -50.20 -16.59 -5.12
N TYR A 98 -50.11 -16.95 -3.84
CA TYR A 98 -51.18 -16.77 -2.86
C TYR A 98 -51.27 -15.32 -2.35
N LEU A 99 -52.50 -14.82 -2.22
CA LEU A 99 -52.77 -13.47 -1.71
C LEU A 99 -52.45 -13.40 -0.21
N CYS A 100 -51.39 -12.67 0.15
CA CYS A 100 -50.92 -12.52 1.52
C CYS A 100 -51.47 -11.25 2.19
N ALA A 101 -51.70 -10.19 1.43
CA ALA A 101 -52.26 -8.95 1.94
C ALA A 101 -53.17 -8.29 0.92
N VAL A 102 -54.18 -7.59 1.39
CA VAL A 102 -55.14 -6.85 0.57
C VAL A 102 -55.39 -5.48 1.18
N ALA A 103 -55.56 -4.48 0.30
CA ALA A 103 -55.78 -3.12 0.70
C ALA A 103 -56.70 -2.40 -0.28
N ASN A 104 -57.40 -1.40 0.24
CA ASN A 104 -58.16 -0.47 -0.56
C ASN A 104 -57.41 0.86 -0.67
N CYS A 105 -57.69 1.60 -1.73
CA CYS A 105 -57.14 2.93 -1.94
C CYS A 105 -58.21 3.89 -2.47
N PRO A 106 -58.00 5.21 -2.32
CA PRO A 106 -58.85 6.19 -2.97
C PRO A 106 -58.90 5.90 -4.47
N PRO A 107 -60.08 5.98 -5.11
CA PRO A 107 -60.20 5.79 -6.55
C PRO A 107 -59.24 6.73 -7.29
N SER A 108 -58.28 6.14 -8.00
CA SER A 108 -57.28 6.89 -8.75
C SER A 108 -57.25 6.41 -10.19
N TYR A 109 -57.58 7.29 -11.14
CA TYR A 109 -57.53 6.95 -12.56
C TYR A 109 -56.08 6.94 -13.05
N LYS A 110 -55.67 5.82 -13.64
CA LYS A 110 -54.34 5.67 -14.24
C LYS A 110 -54.49 5.70 -15.76
N PRO A 111 -54.25 6.86 -16.42
CA PRO A 111 -54.33 6.92 -17.87
C PRO A 111 -53.17 6.14 -18.53
N GLN A 112 -53.42 5.67 -19.74
CA GLN A 112 -52.42 5.08 -20.63
C GLN A 112 -52.01 6.08 -21.71
N LEU A 113 -50.79 5.92 -22.25
CA LEU A 113 -50.26 6.82 -23.28
C LEU A 113 -51.16 6.95 -24.52
N SER A 114 -51.89 5.91 -24.90
CA SER A 114 -52.86 5.92 -26.01
C SER A 114 -54.06 6.85 -25.79
N GLU A 115 -54.34 7.25 -24.55
CA GLU A 115 -55.39 8.23 -24.21
C GLU A 115 -54.86 9.68 -24.26
N GLY A 116 -53.62 9.89 -24.74
CA GLY A 116 -52.99 11.21 -24.84
C GLY A 116 -52.35 11.70 -23.54
N SER A 117 -52.33 10.88 -22.48
CA SER A 117 -51.71 11.21 -21.19
C SER A 117 -51.04 9.98 -20.58
N GLY A 118 -49.76 9.77 -20.90
CA GLY A 118 -48.93 8.75 -20.28
C GLY A 118 -48.47 9.19 -18.90
N ARG A 119 -49.02 8.62 -17.83
CA ARG A 119 -48.55 8.86 -16.46
C ARG A 119 -47.79 7.65 -15.96
N THR A 120 -46.65 7.83 -15.30
CA THR A 120 -46.07 6.77 -14.45
C THR A 120 -46.57 6.97 -13.03
N GLN A 121 -47.12 5.93 -12.41
CA GLN A 121 -47.71 6.02 -11.07
C GLN A 121 -47.12 4.93 -10.17
N VAL A 122 -46.61 5.35 -9.00
CA VAL A 122 -46.13 4.43 -7.98
C VAL A 122 -47.28 4.10 -7.05
N VAL A 123 -47.60 2.81 -6.94
CA VAL A 123 -48.53 2.29 -5.94
C VAL A 123 -47.70 1.84 -4.75
N ARG A 124 -47.89 2.53 -3.62
CA ARG A 124 -47.23 2.24 -2.34
C ARG A 124 -48.27 1.72 -1.37
N LEU A 125 -47.97 0.57 -0.77
CA LEU A 125 -48.75 -0.05 0.27
C LEU A 125 -47.91 -0.17 1.54
N VAL A 126 -48.50 0.18 2.69
CA VAL A 126 -47.87 -0.01 4.00
C VAL A 126 -48.61 -1.12 4.73
N LEU A 127 -47.89 -2.20 5.04
CA LEU A 127 -48.40 -3.38 5.72
C LEU A 127 -47.89 -3.41 7.15
N LEU A 128 -48.80 -3.55 8.12
CA LEU A 128 -48.44 -3.83 9.50
C LEU A 128 -48.21 -5.34 9.65
N VAL A 129 -47.03 -5.74 10.14
CA VAL A 129 -46.69 -7.14 10.39
C VAL A 129 -46.25 -7.34 11.84
N SER A 130 -46.46 -8.54 12.37
CA SER A 130 -46.02 -8.90 13.72
C SER A 130 -44.50 -8.98 13.85
N SER A 131 -43.81 -9.37 12.77
CA SER A 131 -42.34 -9.33 12.69
C SER A 131 -41.84 -9.13 11.27
N THR A 132 -41.03 -8.09 11.06
CA THR A 132 -40.40 -7.80 9.77
C THR A 132 -39.19 -8.68 9.46
N SER A 133 -38.59 -9.33 10.46
CA SER A 133 -37.47 -10.27 10.27
C SER A 133 -37.86 -11.55 9.55
N THR A 134 -39.15 -11.85 9.49
CA THR A 134 -39.69 -13.03 8.81
C THR A 134 -39.94 -12.80 7.32
N VAL A 135 -39.69 -11.60 6.81
CA VAL A 135 -39.93 -11.25 5.40
C VAL A 135 -38.61 -11.01 4.68
N GLU A 136 -38.40 -11.68 3.56
CA GLU A 136 -37.23 -11.45 2.71
C GLU A 136 -37.37 -10.12 1.98
N LEU A 137 -36.52 -9.15 2.32
CA LEU A 137 -36.53 -7.83 1.71
C LEU A 137 -35.96 -7.90 0.28
N LYS A 138 -36.69 -7.35 -0.68
CA LYS A 138 -36.26 -7.29 -2.07
C LYS A 138 -36.14 -5.83 -2.51
N ILE A 139 -34.95 -5.48 -2.97
CA ILE A 139 -34.71 -4.24 -3.73
C ILE A 139 -34.29 -4.69 -5.12
N ASP A 140 -35.08 -4.36 -6.14
CA ASP A 140 -34.65 -4.49 -7.53
C ASP A 140 -34.16 -3.11 -8.01
N PRO A 141 -32.84 -2.84 -7.96
CA PRO A 141 -32.29 -1.55 -8.34
C PRO A 141 -32.27 -1.33 -9.87
N ALA A 142 -32.65 -2.33 -10.69
CA ALA A 142 -32.48 -2.27 -12.13
C ALA A 142 -33.73 -1.77 -12.89
N VAL A 143 -34.92 -1.77 -12.28
CA VAL A 143 -36.19 -1.58 -13.02
C VAL A 143 -37.02 -0.36 -12.56
N VAL A 144 -36.51 0.44 -11.64
CA VAL A 144 -37.24 1.63 -11.16
C VAL A 144 -36.39 2.84 -11.45
N LEU A 145 -36.97 3.82 -12.16
CA LEU A 145 -36.45 5.18 -12.23
C LEU A 145 -35.99 5.59 -10.82
N ALA A 146 -34.68 5.59 -10.58
CA ALA A 146 -34.13 5.97 -9.30
C ALA A 146 -34.62 7.37 -8.97
N THR A 147 -35.23 7.55 -7.79
CA THR A 147 -35.47 8.91 -7.32
C THR A 147 -34.11 9.60 -7.22
N ARG A 148 -34.07 10.91 -7.49
CA ARG A 148 -32.84 11.69 -7.35
C ARG A 148 -32.16 11.46 -5.99
N SER A 149 -32.96 11.40 -4.92
CA SER A 149 -32.48 11.12 -3.57
C SER A 149 -31.79 9.75 -3.44
N TYR A 150 -32.35 8.69 -4.04
CA TYR A 150 -31.74 7.37 -4.02
C TYR A 150 -30.42 7.35 -4.78
N ALA A 151 -30.36 8.01 -5.95
CA ALA A 151 -29.13 8.10 -6.73
C ALA A 151 -28.03 8.88 -5.99
N GLU A 152 -28.39 9.98 -5.32
CA GLU A 152 -27.47 10.78 -4.51
C GLU A 152 -26.96 9.98 -3.30
N GLU A 153 -27.86 9.36 -2.52
CA GLU A 153 -27.50 8.54 -1.35
C GLU A 153 -26.62 7.34 -1.73
N PHE A 154 -26.94 6.67 -2.84
CA PHE A 154 -26.15 5.55 -3.34
C PHE A 154 -24.75 6.00 -3.79
N ALA A 155 -24.66 7.09 -4.55
CA ALA A 155 -23.39 7.63 -5.02
C ALA A 155 -22.49 8.05 -3.83
N LEU A 156 -23.05 8.75 -2.85
CA LEU A 156 -22.36 9.12 -1.61
C LEU A 156 -21.84 7.89 -0.85
N ALA A 157 -22.67 6.85 -0.70
CA ALA A 157 -22.26 5.62 -0.05
C ALA A 157 -21.11 4.91 -0.78
N GLN A 158 -21.15 4.85 -2.12
CA GLN A 158 -20.08 4.25 -2.93
C GLN A 158 -18.77 5.06 -2.86
N ILE A 159 -18.85 6.40 -2.87
CA ILE A 159 -17.69 7.28 -2.73
C ILE A 159 -17.05 7.09 -1.34
N ALA A 160 -17.85 7.09 -0.27
CA ALA A 160 -17.33 6.86 1.08
C ALA A 160 -16.64 5.48 1.22
N GLN A 161 -17.17 4.45 0.55
CA GLN A 161 -16.56 3.13 0.52
C GLN A 161 -15.25 3.10 -0.31
N HIS A 162 -15.15 3.93 -1.34
CA HIS A 162 -13.91 4.08 -2.13
C HIS A 162 -12.84 4.84 -1.32
N GLU A 163 -13.19 5.96 -0.69
CA GLU A 163 -12.28 6.80 0.11
C GLU A 163 -11.76 6.11 1.37
N SER A 164 -12.53 5.18 1.94
CA SER A 164 -12.11 4.39 3.12
C SER A 164 -11.13 3.26 2.79
N LYS A 165 -10.97 2.87 1.51
CA LYS A 165 -9.99 1.85 1.12
C LYS A 165 -8.58 2.43 1.20
N SER A 166 -7.66 1.66 1.76
CA SER A 166 -6.24 2.05 1.85
C SER A 166 -5.58 2.23 0.46
N ASN A 167 -6.00 1.43 -0.53
CA ASN A 167 -5.60 1.56 -1.93
C ASN A 167 -6.76 1.20 -2.87
N PRO A 168 -7.64 2.16 -3.21
CA PRO A 168 -8.77 1.90 -4.10
C PRO A 168 -8.34 1.72 -5.56
N HIS A 169 -7.11 2.07 -5.93
CA HIS A 169 -6.58 1.97 -7.28
C HIS A 169 -5.24 1.22 -7.31
N ALA A 170 -5.28 -0.09 -7.04
CA ALA A 170 -4.10 -0.94 -6.94
C ALA A 170 -3.21 -1.01 -8.19
N GLN A 171 -3.70 -0.54 -9.33
CA GLN A 171 -2.94 -0.44 -10.58
C GLN A 171 -1.94 0.73 -10.61
N TYR A 172 -2.04 1.69 -9.68
CA TYR A 172 -1.17 2.86 -9.62
C TYR A 172 -0.30 2.84 -8.36
N ASN A 173 0.95 3.24 -8.53
CA ASN A 173 1.87 3.43 -7.41
C ASN A 173 1.46 4.64 -6.55
N ARG A 174 1.65 4.53 -5.25
CA ARG A 174 1.26 5.54 -4.26
C ARG A 174 2.39 6.55 -4.08
N ILE A 175 2.07 7.83 -4.27
CA ILE A 175 3.02 8.95 -4.04
C ILE A 175 3.54 8.93 -2.59
N ALA A 176 2.65 8.70 -1.62
CA ALA A 176 3.00 8.69 -0.20
C ALA A 176 3.95 7.53 0.21
N ALA A 177 4.07 6.48 -0.62
CA ALA A 177 4.95 5.36 -0.34
C ALA A 177 6.38 5.56 -0.87
N ASN A 178 6.69 6.69 -1.53
CA ASN A 178 8.01 6.95 -2.13
C ASN A 178 8.55 5.74 -2.94
N LEU A 179 7.68 5.09 -3.72
CA LEU A 179 8.01 3.90 -4.52
C LEU A 179 8.32 2.61 -3.71
N ALA A 180 8.08 2.59 -2.39
CA ALA A 180 8.22 1.38 -1.57
C ALA A 180 7.16 0.31 -1.88
N ASP A 181 6.10 0.68 -2.57
CA ASP A 181 5.05 -0.21 -3.09
C ASP A 181 5.38 -0.80 -4.47
N VAL A 182 6.52 -0.42 -5.05
CA VAL A 182 7.01 -1.02 -6.28
C VAL A 182 7.50 -2.44 -5.97
N ALA A 183 6.75 -3.43 -6.44
CA ALA A 183 7.05 -4.85 -6.20
C ALA A 183 8.44 -5.28 -6.68
N ASN A 184 8.97 -4.65 -7.74
CA ASN A 184 10.33 -4.85 -8.22
C ASN A 184 10.94 -3.52 -8.70
N PRO A 185 11.65 -2.79 -7.81
CA PRO A 185 12.23 -1.49 -8.12
C PRO A 185 13.22 -1.54 -9.30
N GLU A 186 13.97 -2.64 -9.46
CA GLU A 186 14.93 -2.81 -10.55
C GLU A 186 14.24 -2.92 -11.92
N THR A 187 13.14 -3.67 -11.98
CA THR A 187 12.35 -3.81 -13.22
C THR A 187 11.62 -2.51 -13.55
N ALA A 188 11.09 -1.81 -12.54
CA ALA A 188 10.45 -0.51 -12.73
C ALA A 188 11.44 0.53 -13.26
N LEU A 189 12.66 0.60 -12.71
CA LEU A 189 13.70 1.50 -13.17
C LEU A 189 14.14 1.19 -14.62
N LYS A 190 14.28 -0.10 -14.95
CA LYS A 190 14.58 -0.56 -16.32
C LYS A 190 13.49 -0.14 -17.32
N ASN A 191 12.22 -0.28 -16.96
CA ASN A 191 11.10 0.09 -17.82
C ASN A 191 10.97 1.61 -18.01
N LEU A 192 11.46 2.41 -17.05
CA LEU A 192 11.51 3.87 -17.12
C LEU A 192 12.72 4.39 -17.92
N GLY A 193 13.55 3.51 -18.47
CA GLY A 193 14.79 3.89 -19.17
C GLY A 193 15.88 4.43 -18.24
N GLY A 194 15.72 4.29 -16.92
CA GLY A 194 16.79 4.54 -15.97
C GLY A 194 17.89 3.50 -16.13
N THR A 195 19.14 3.91 -15.98
CA THR A 195 20.24 2.95 -15.84
C THR A 195 19.99 2.15 -14.56
N PRO A 196 19.99 0.80 -14.61
CA PRO A 196 19.80 -0.02 -13.43
C PRO A 196 20.80 0.38 -12.34
N LEU A 197 20.40 0.35 -11.07
CA LEU A 197 21.30 0.57 -9.93
C LEU A 197 22.55 -0.34 -10.01
N ALA A 198 22.40 -1.51 -10.63
CA ALA A 198 23.47 -2.43 -10.99
C ALA A 198 24.58 -1.78 -11.84
N LEU A 199 24.26 -0.91 -12.80
CA LEU A 199 25.26 -0.24 -13.65
C LEU A 199 26.11 0.77 -12.87
N VAL A 200 25.53 1.42 -11.85
CA VAL A 200 26.28 2.32 -10.95
C VAL A 200 27.19 1.51 -10.01
N SER A 201 26.77 0.31 -9.59
CA SER A 201 27.62 -0.63 -8.83
C SER A 201 28.69 -1.33 -9.68
N GLU A 202 28.47 -1.47 -10.99
CA GLU A 202 29.46 -2.01 -11.93
C GLU A 202 30.55 -0.99 -12.27
N LEU A 203 30.23 0.31 -12.31
CA LEU A 203 31.22 1.37 -12.51
C LEU A 203 32.09 1.63 -11.27
N SER A 204 31.56 1.34 -10.08
CA SER A 204 32.29 1.44 -8.82
C SER A 204 31.77 0.44 -7.78
N PRO A 205 32.42 -0.73 -7.62
CA PRO A 205 31.96 -1.77 -6.71
C PRO A 205 32.18 -1.41 -5.23
N CYS A 206 31.30 -1.89 -4.34
CA CYS A 206 31.47 -1.70 -2.90
C CYS A 206 32.85 -2.22 -2.43
N GLY A 207 33.55 -1.43 -1.62
CA GLY A 207 34.92 -1.71 -1.20
C GLY A 207 36.00 -1.02 -2.04
N GLU A 208 35.65 -0.40 -3.17
CA GLU A 208 36.59 0.44 -3.93
C GLU A 208 37.08 1.63 -3.10
N ILE A 209 38.38 1.95 -3.24
CA ILE A 209 39.01 3.13 -2.64
C ILE A 209 39.22 4.20 -3.71
N ALA A 210 38.75 5.40 -3.45
CA ALA A 210 38.92 6.55 -4.32
C ALA A 210 39.35 7.81 -3.56
N TYR A 211 39.98 8.74 -4.27
CA TYR A 211 40.46 10.02 -3.76
C TYR A 211 39.58 11.16 -4.25
N PHE A 212 39.21 12.06 -3.34
CA PHE A 212 38.33 13.19 -3.63
C PHE A 212 38.98 14.51 -3.25
N ALA A 213 38.86 15.52 -4.12
CA ALA A 213 39.29 16.90 -3.85
C ALA A 213 38.26 17.68 -3.00
N THR A 214 37.56 16.99 -2.10
CA THR A 214 36.50 17.54 -1.23
C THR A 214 36.82 17.26 0.24
N THR A 215 36.22 18.01 1.16
CA THR A 215 36.40 17.83 2.62
C THR A 215 35.39 16.83 3.23
N SER A 216 34.31 16.55 2.50
CA SER A 216 33.24 15.62 2.87
C SER A 216 33.14 14.49 1.86
N ALA A 217 32.77 13.30 2.36
CA ALA A 217 32.54 12.14 1.51
C ALA A 217 31.28 12.40 0.65
N PRO A 218 31.34 12.16 -0.67
CA PRO A 218 30.15 12.25 -1.52
C PRO A 218 29.09 11.22 -1.15
N VAL A 219 27.86 11.42 -1.64
CA VAL A 219 26.77 10.45 -1.46
C VAL A 219 27.18 9.09 -2.02
N GLY A 220 26.94 8.02 -1.25
CA GLY A 220 27.34 6.66 -1.60
C GLY A 220 28.81 6.33 -1.32
N TRP A 221 29.52 7.17 -0.55
CA TRP A 221 30.89 6.94 -0.09
C TRP A 221 31.03 7.20 1.42
N LEU A 222 31.90 6.45 2.09
CA LEU A 222 32.33 6.68 3.47
C LEU A 222 33.77 7.17 3.51
N LYS A 223 34.16 7.96 4.52
CA LYS A 223 35.58 8.29 4.73
C LYS A 223 36.34 7.02 5.13
N ALA A 224 37.51 6.78 4.56
CA ALA A 224 38.41 5.70 4.98
C ALA A 224 39.25 6.16 6.18
N ASN A 225 38.60 6.33 7.33
CA ASN A 225 39.17 6.94 8.55
C ASN A 225 39.12 6.03 9.79
N GLY A 226 38.98 4.71 9.61
CA GLY A 226 38.93 3.75 10.72
C GLY A 226 37.60 3.70 11.49
N ALA A 227 36.56 4.41 11.04
CA ALA A 227 35.28 4.45 11.74
C ALA A 227 34.60 3.07 11.84
N LEU A 228 33.95 2.81 12.97
CA LEU A 228 33.05 1.66 13.12
C LEU A 228 31.69 2.01 12.51
N VAL A 229 31.21 1.17 11.61
CA VAL A 229 29.96 1.36 10.87
C VAL A 229 29.04 0.14 11.00
N SER A 230 27.74 0.36 10.86
CA SER A 230 26.70 -0.67 11.02
C SER A 230 26.74 -1.71 9.90
N ARG A 231 26.77 -3.01 10.26
CA ARG A 231 26.67 -4.13 9.32
C ARG A 231 25.31 -4.16 8.61
N ALA A 232 24.24 -3.77 9.31
CA ALA A 232 22.89 -3.75 8.74
C ALA A 232 22.73 -2.61 7.74
N THR A 233 23.25 -1.42 8.06
CA THR A 233 23.16 -0.23 7.20
C THR A 233 24.06 -0.35 5.97
N TYR A 234 25.26 -0.93 6.14
CA TYR A 234 26.26 -1.05 5.09
C TYR A 234 26.54 -2.52 4.73
N ALA A 235 25.47 -3.29 4.52
CA ALA A 235 25.54 -4.74 4.31
C ALA A 235 26.35 -5.13 3.05
N ALA A 236 26.24 -4.35 1.97
CA ALA A 236 26.99 -4.60 0.74
C ALA A 236 28.49 -4.40 0.94
N LEU A 237 28.89 -3.31 1.61
CA LEU A 237 30.28 -3.09 2.01
C LEU A 237 30.79 -4.16 2.97
N PHE A 238 29.99 -4.54 3.98
CA PHE A 238 30.38 -5.62 4.90
C PHE A 238 30.60 -6.95 4.17
N ARG A 239 29.76 -7.28 3.19
CA ARG A 239 29.96 -8.45 2.33
C ARG A 239 31.27 -8.37 1.54
N ALA A 240 31.65 -7.18 1.08
CA ALA A 240 32.87 -6.97 0.31
C ALA A 240 34.14 -7.06 1.17
N ILE A 241 34.20 -6.35 2.30
CA ILE A 241 35.43 -6.20 3.10
C ILE A 241 35.46 -7.00 4.41
N GLY A 242 34.30 -7.49 4.87
CA GLY A 242 34.17 -8.22 6.13
C GLY A 242 34.74 -7.43 7.31
N THR A 243 35.48 -8.12 8.16
CA THR A 243 36.15 -7.56 9.34
C THR A 243 37.64 -7.29 9.11
N ARG A 244 38.11 -7.24 7.83
CA ARG A 244 39.56 -7.12 7.51
C ARG A 244 40.24 -5.93 8.17
N PHE A 245 39.51 -4.84 8.38
CA PHE A 245 40.03 -3.61 8.99
C PHE A 245 39.62 -3.43 10.45
N GLY A 246 38.90 -4.40 11.03
CA GLY A 246 38.44 -4.39 12.41
C GLY A 246 37.06 -5.04 12.56
N ALA A 247 36.92 -5.86 13.60
CA ALA A 247 35.69 -6.61 13.87
C ALA A 247 34.53 -5.77 14.44
N GLY A 248 34.79 -4.51 14.80
CA GLY A 248 33.85 -3.68 15.54
C GLY A 248 33.53 -4.30 16.90
N ASP A 249 32.26 -4.30 17.26
CA ASP A 249 31.73 -4.97 18.46
C ASP A 249 31.58 -6.50 18.31
N GLY A 250 31.97 -7.08 17.17
CA GLY A 250 31.84 -8.51 16.87
C GLY A 250 30.46 -8.92 16.35
N ALA A 251 29.44 -8.08 16.44
CA ALA A 251 28.06 -8.43 16.10
C ALA A 251 27.39 -7.45 15.11
N ALA A 252 27.24 -6.18 15.49
CA ALA A 252 26.48 -5.18 14.77
C ALA A 252 27.34 -4.21 13.96
N THR A 253 28.63 -4.09 14.27
CA THR A 253 29.54 -3.15 13.59
C THR A 253 30.77 -3.81 12.96
N PHE A 254 31.42 -3.09 12.06
CA PHE A 254 32.73 -3.42 11.47
C PHE A 254 33.49 -2.12 11.16
N ALA A 255 34.82 -2.18 11.08
CA ALA A 255 35.63 -1.00 10.78
C ALA A 255 35.84 -0.83 9.27
N VAL A 256 35.79 0.41 8.80
CA VAL A 256 36.37 0.80 7.50
C VAL A 256 37.89 0.96 7.63
N PRO A 257 38.67 0.90 6.53
CA PRO A 257 40.11 1.18 6.58
C PRO A 257 40.40 2.56 7.20
N ASP A 258 41.53 2.71 7.88
CA ASP A 258 42.11 4.02 8.20
C ASP A 258 43.30 4.26 7.27
N LEU A 259 43.11 5.08 6.24
CA LEU A 259 44.11 5.35 5.20
C LEU A 259 44.66 6.77 5.26
N ARG A 260 44.40 7.48 6.37
CA ARG A 260 44.82 8.86 6.55
C ARG A 260 46.34 8.91 6.72
N GLY A 261 47.03 9.57 5.80
CA GLY A 261 48.49 9.71 5.84
C GLY A 261 49.26 8.50 5.32
N GLU A 262 48.57 7.46 4.84
CA GLU A 262 49.19 6.22 4.38
C GLU A 262 49.54 6.28 2.89
N PHE A 263 50.67 5.66 2.53
CA PHE A 263 51.00 5.36 1.14
C PHE A 263 50.44 4.00 0.75
N MET A 264 49.51 4.00 -0.21
CA MET A 264 48.97 2.75 -0.75
C MET A 264 49.97 2.09 -1.69
N ARG A 265 50.18 0.78 -1.50
CA ARG A 265 50.96 -0.07 -2.39
C ARG A 265 50.14 -1.27 -2.85
N GLY A 266 50.47 -1.78 -4.04
CA GLY A 266 49.84 -2.99 -4.55
C GLY A 266 50.14 -4.20 -3.67
N LEU A 267 49.14 -5.06 -3.46
CA LEU A 267 49.34 -6.38 -2.86
C LEU A 267 50.26 -7.21 -3.76
N ASP A 268 51.22 -7.92 -3.17
CA ASP A 268 52.15 -8.77 -3.92
C ASP A 268 51.45 -9.87 -4.73
N ASP A 269 50.38 -10.45 -4.16
CA ASP A 269 49.51 -11.48 -4.77
C ASP A 269 50.27 -12.61 -5.49
N GLY A 270 51.39 -13.04 -4.91
CA GLY A 270 52.20 -14.16 -5.40
C GLY A 270 53.35 -13.76 -6.35
N ARG A 271 53.61 -12.47 -6.54
CA ARG A 271 54.74 -12.00 -7.36
C ARG A 271 56.11 -12.18 -6.70
N GLY A 272 56.17 -12.21 -5.37
CA GLY A 272 57.40 -12.45 -4.59
C GLY A 272 58.30 -11.22 -4.40
N ILE A 273 57.81 -10.01 -4.66
CA ILE A 273 58.55 -8.75 -4.42
C ILE A 273 58.27 -8.19 -3.02
N ASP A 274 57.03 -8.32 -2.54
CA ASP A 274 56.58 -7.86 -1.23
C ASP A 274 55.77 -8.94 -0.51
N GLY A 275 56.34 -10.15 -0.46
CA GLY A 275 55.69 -11.32 0.09
C GLY A 275 55.41 -11.23 1.60
N GLY A 276 54.50 -12.08 2.08
CA GLY A 276 54.17 -12.18 3.52
C GLY A 276 53.15 -11.16 4.03
N ARG A 277 52.61 -10.33 3.15
CA ARG A 277 51.59 -9.32 3.50
C ARG A 277 50.19 -9.72 3.06
N SER A 278 49.21 -9.37 3.88
CA SER A 278 47.79 -9.46 3.56
C SER A 278 47.22 -8.09 3.18
N ILE A 279 46.09 -8.07 2.48
CA ILE A 279 45.31 -6.85 2.26
C ILE A 279 45.04 -6.16 3.60
N GLY A 280 45.33 -4.86 3.68
CA GLY A 280 45.14 -4.07 4.88
C GLY A 280 46.23 -4.20 5.95
N SER A 281 47.28 -5.00 5.71
CA SER A 281 48.43 -5.05 6.62
C SER A 281 49.19 -3.72 6.64
N PHE A 282 49.56 -3.25 7.84
CA PHE A 282 50.40 -2.08 8.03
C PHE A 282 51.89 -2.42 7.85
N GLN A 283 52.68 -1.46 7.38
CA GLN A 283 54.14 -1.53 7.36
C GLN A 283 54.68 -0.15 7.74
N SER A 284 55.64 -0.13 8.67
CA SER A 284 56.35 1.11 9.02
C SER A 284 57.25 1.58 7.87
N ASP A 285 57.69 2.82 7.94
CA ASP A 285 58.76 3.33 7.08
C ASP A 285 60.06 2.55 7.27
N GLU A 286 60.80 2.38 6.18
CA GLU A 286 62.11 1.73 6.19
C GLU A 286 63.00 2.33 5.09
N LEU A 287 64.29 2.48 5.39
CA LEU A 287 65.32 2.85 4.42
C LEU A 287 66.06 1.58 3.97
N ARG A 288 66.34 1.48 2.67
CA ARG A 288 67.18 0.38 2.17
C ARG A 288 68.54 0.40 2.88
N SER A 289 68.98 -0.77 3.36
CA SER A 289 70.31 -0.95 3.93
C SER A 289 71.38 -0.40 2.99
N HIS A 290 72.28 0.43 3.53
CA HIS A 290 73.39 1.04 2.80
C HIS A 290 74.55 1.34 3.75
N SER A 291 75.75 1.55 3.18
CA SER A 291 76.97 1.88 3.92
C SER A 291 77.65 3.11 3.32
N HIS A 292 78.36 3.88 4.15
CA HIS A 292 79.18 5.02 3.71
C HIS A 292 80.66 4.68 3.87
N LEU A 293 81.45 4.91 2.81
CA LEU A 293 82.91 4.81 2.90
C LEU A 293 83.48 6.19 3.20
N ILE A 294 84.04 6.36 4.40
CA ILE A 294 84.79 7.57 4.76
C ILE A 294 86.23 7.36 4.32
N ASN A 295 86.65 8.07 3.28
CA ASN A 295 88.05 8.08 2.83
C ASN A 295 88.85 9.10 3.66
N THR A 296 89.35 8.70 4.83
CA THR A 296 90.35 9.52 5.54
C THR A 296 91.71 9.36 4.85
N ARG A 297 92.20 10.41 4.18
CA ARG A 297 93.61 10.43 3.72
C ARG A 297 94.50 10.57 4.95
N ASN A 298 95.11 9.48 5.39
CA ASN A 298 96.16 9.53 6.40
C ASN A 298 97.47 9.99 5.73
N THR A 299 97.58 11.28 5.42
CA THR A 299 98.87 11.87 5.05
C THR A 299 99.63 12.11 6.35
N ILE A 300 100.64 11.29 6.64
CA ILE A 300 101.62 11.55 7.70
C ILE A 300 102.47 12.75 7.25
N GLY A 301 101.94 13.95 7.48
CA GLY A 301 102.67 15.22 7.42
C GLY A 301 103.07 15.64 8.82
N THR A 302 104.30 16.13 8.97
CA THR A 302 105.02 16.37 10.23
C THR A 302 104.41 17.39 11.22
N THR A 303 103.15 17.78 11.06
CA THR A 303 102.40 18.63 12.01
C THR A 303 100.92 18.29 11.97
N GLY A 304 100.49 17.38 12.85
CA GLY A 304 99.08 17.20 13.23
C GLY A 304 98.38 15.98 12.63
N VAL A 305 98.19 14.95 13.44
CA VAL A 305 97.09 14.01 13.28
C VAL A 305 95.78 14.80 13.34
N ALA A 306 94.95 14.70 12.29
CA ALA A 306 93.53 15.04 12.41
C ALA A 306 92.87 13.96 13.29
N SER A 307 93.05 14.12 14.60
CA SER A 307 92.12 13.62 15.60
C SER A 307 90.80 14.32 15.30
N GLU A 308 89.74 13.55 15.03
CA GLU A 308 88.41 14.06 15.33
C GLU A 308 88.46 14.49 16.79
N SER A 309 88.36 15.79 17.01
CA SER A 309 88.53 16.46 18.30
C SER A 309 88.07 15.60 19.48
N GLY A 310 89.02 14.96 20.18
CA GLY A 310 88.83 14.42 21.53
C GLY A 310 88.36 12.97 21.71
N GLY A 311 88.46 12.08 20.72
CA GLY A 311 87.93 10.72 20.88
C GLY A 311 88.88 9.63 21.38
N THR A 312 88.54 9.03 22.54
CA THR A 312 89.19 7.82 23.07
C THR A 312 88.94 6.61 22.14
N PRO A 313 89.93 5.74 21.88
CA PRO A 313 89.71 4.50 21.13
C PRO A 313 88.60 3.66 21.76
N GLY A 314 87.57 3.31 20.99
CA GLY A 314 86.38 2.56 21.46
C GLY A 314 85.12 3.41 21.68
N SER A 315 85.20 4.74 21.53
CA SER A 315 84.03 5.63 21.62
C SER A 315 83.17 5.56 20.36
N SER A 316 81.87 5.28 20.52
CA SER A 316 80.88 5.35 19.44
C SER A 316 80.30 6.76 19.36
N TYR A 317 80.48 7.44 18.23
CA TYR A 317 79.87 8.75 17.96
C TYR A 317 78.64 8.54 17.09
N ILE A 318 77.47 8.89 17.63
CA ILE A 318 76.20 8.84 16.90
C ILE A 318 76.01 10.22 16.26
N THR A 319 75.91 10.27 14.93
CA THR A 319 75.45 11.50 14.24
C THR A 319 74.06 11.87 14.75
N GLY A 320 73.79 13.15 15.01
CA GLY A 320 72.45 13.58 15.42
C GLY A 320 71.37 13.20 14.41
N PHE A 321 70.13 13.09 14.86
CA PHE A 321 68.99 12.83 13.98
C PHE A 321 68.84 13.97 12.96
N ALA A 322 68.82 13.65 11.68
CA ALA A 322 68.53 14.57 10.58
C ALA A 322 67.34 14.02 9.78
N GLY A 323 66.35 14.87 9.51
CA GLY A 323 65.11 14.47 8.82
C GLY A 323 63.84 14.69 9.65
N GLY A 324 62.73 14.10 9.21
CA GLY A 324 61.43 14.12 9.90
C GLY A 324 61.08 12.77 10.51
N THR A 325 59.83 12.60 10.97
CA THR A 325 59.31 11.37 11.59
C THR A 325 59.14 10.19 10.64
N GLU A 326 59.33 10.40 9.34
CA GLU A 326 59.14 9.39 8.28
C GLU A 326 59.87 9.85 7.02
N THR A 327 60.32 8.91 6.18
CA THR A 327 60.81 9.20 4.83
C THR A 327 59.64 9.24 3.84
N ARG A 328 59.26 10.44 3.36
CA ARG A 328 58.08 10.63 2.50
C ARG A 328 58.46 11.11 1.08
N PRO A 329 57.88 10.53 0.01
CA PRO A 329 57.92 11.16 -1.31
C PRO A 329 57.09 12.46 -1.31
N ARG A 330 57.39 13.37 -2.25
CA ARG A 330 56.55 14.56 -2.49
C ARG A 330 55.14 14.12 -2.85
N ASN A 331 54.13 14.61 -2.14
CA ASN A 331 52.74 14.21 -2.32
C ASN A 331 51.76 15.38 -2.10
N ILE A 332 50.49 15.19 -2.50
CA ILE A 332 49.36 16.08 -2.25
C ILE A 332 48.29 15.27 -1.52
N ALA A 333 47.68 15.84 -0.47
CA ALA A 333 46.63 15.20 0.29
C ALA A 333 45.25 15.36 -0.38
N LEU A 334 44.53 14.25 -0.56
CA LEU A 334 43.13 14.18 -0.99
C LEU A 334 42.33 13.36 0.02
N LEU A 335 41.02 13.56 0.08
CA LEU A 335 40.15 12.78 0.95
C LEU A 335 40.02 11.34 0.41
N VAL A 336 40.48 10.37 1.18
CA VAL A 336 40.34 8.94 0.84
C VAL A 336 38.99 8.43 1.32
N CYS A 337 38.23 7.83 0.42
CA CYS A 337 36.90 7.30 0.69
C CYS A 337 36.75 5.87 0.17
N ILE A 338 35.80 5.15 0.76
CA ILE A 338 35.42 3.78 0.39
C ILE A 338 33.96 3.73 -0.06
N LYS A 339 33.69 3.01 -1.17
CA LYS A 339 32.34 2.83 -1.73
C LYS A 339 31.51 1.88 -0.85
N TYR A 340 30.25 2.22 -0.54
CA TYR A 340 29.34 1.36 0.23
C TYR A 340 28.06 0.96 -0.51
#